data_AF-A0A8S1EXC8-F1
#
_entry.id   AF-A0A8S1EXC8-F1
#
_cell.length_a   1.000
_cell.length_b   1.000
_cell.length_c   1.000
_cell.angle_alpha   90.00
_cell.angle_beta   90.00
_cell.angle_gamma   90.00
#
_symmetry.space_group_name_H-M   'P 1'
#
loop_
_entity.id
_entity.type
_entity.pdbx_description
1 polymer ?
#
loop_
_entity_poly.entity_id
_entity_poly.type
_entity_poly.pdbx_seq_one_letter_code
_entity_poly.pdbx_strand_id
1 'polypeptide(L)'
;MHATTRLVMIFAIASATAPIVSQIEARRYRRQNEVTIHNYAEANIHLRCQSIKMDQKPTFLGPMMSYSFRFHDIDRGNRHFWCDALGLFGFFESFDVYGRSASSRTNQTWYLKNDGLYYNHQENRVIEWTWVYPPLDSYAIESMNAVDIGPLPV
;
A
#
# COMPACT_ATOMS: atom_id res chain seq x y z
N MET A 1 20.93 -80.80 21.28
CA MET A 1 20.46 -80.11 20.06
C MET A 1 19.00 -79.74 20.26
N HIS A 2 18.62 -78.53 19.83
CA HIS A 2 17.29 -77.86 19.92
C HIS A 2 16.98 -77.00 21.15
N ALA A 3 17.01 -75.68 20.93
CA ALA A 3 15.99 -74.70 21.33
C ALA A 3 16.34 -73.35 20.67
N THR A 4 15.86 -73.08 19.46
CA THR A 4 14.84 -72.05 19.14
C THR A 4 14.89 -70.79 20.01
N THR A 5 15.38 -69.68 19.44
CA THR A 5 14.97 -68.33 19.88
C THR A 5 14.49 -67.56 18.65
N ARG A 6 13.19 -67.31 18.60
CA ARG A 6 12.48 -66.65 17.50
C ARG A 6 12.75 -65.14 17.55
N LEU A 7 13.02 -64.57 16.38
CA LEU A 7 12.89 -63.13 16.10
C LEU A 7 11.52 -62.63 16.59
N VAL A 8 11.52 -61.52 17.31
CA VAL A 8 10.33 -60.66 17.46
C VAL A 8 10.67 -59.33 16.79
N MET A 9 10.19 -59.16 15.56
CA MET A 9 10.08 -57.84 14.94
C MET A 9 8.98 -57.07 15.68
N ILE A 10 9.34 -55.97 16.34
CA ILE A 10 8.38 -54.99 16.82
C ILE A 10 8.13 -54.01 15.66
N PHE A 11 7.01 -54.18 14.96
CA PHE A 11 6.45 -53.15 14.09
C PHE A 11 5.82 -52.07 14.97
N ALA A 12 6.47 -50.90 15.07
CA ALA A 12 5.84 -49.71 15.64
C ALA A 12 4.95 -49.06 14.57
N ILE A 13 3.64 -49.22 14.71
CA ILE A 13 2.62 -48.53 13.90
C ILE A 13 2.37 -47.14 14.51
N ALA A 14 2.67 -46.13 13.69
CA ALA A 14 2.13 -44.77 13.61
C ALA A 14 1.57 -44.07 14.88
N SER A 15 2.12 -42.88 15.16
CA SER A 15 1.26 -41.72 15.44
C SER A 15 1.77 -40.50 14.68
N ALA A 16 1.21 -40.26 13.50
CA ALA A 16 1.34 -38.97 12.81
C ALA A 16 0.43 -37.95 13.51
N THR A 17 0.84 -37.48 14.68
CA THR A 17 0.28 -36.25 15.25
C THR A 17 1.13 -35.08 14.78
N ALA A 18 0.95 -34.70 13.51
CA ALA A 18 1.41 -33.39 13.07
C ALA A 18 0.74 -32.32 13.97
N PRO A 19 1.49 -31.32 14.46
CA PRO A 19 1.01 -30.47 15.53
C PRO A 19 -0.06 -29.51 15.00
N ILE A 20 -1.32 -29.76 15.39
CA ILE A 20 -2.46 -28.83 15.26
C ILE A 20 -2.12 -27.46 15.90
N VAL A 21 -1.20 -27.45 16.87
CA VAL A 21 -0.68 -26.25 17.54
C VAL A 21 0.02 -25.28 16.57
N SER A 22 0.70 -25.78 15.53
CA SER A 22 1.40 -24.92 14.56
C SER A 22 0.45 -24.06 13.71
N GLN A 23 -0.76 -24.56 13.43
CA GLN A 23 -1.76 -23.82 12.65
C GLN A 23 -2.45 -22.73 13.48
N ILE A 24 -2.61 -22.94 14.79
CA ILE A 24 -3.25 -21.96 15.69
C ILE A 24 -2.31 -20.77 15.94
N GLU A 25 -1.00 -21.00 16.11
CA GLU A 25 -0.01 -19.93 16.22
C GLU A 25 0.20 -19.19 14.88
N ALA A 26 0.24 -19.90 13.75
CA ALA A 26 0.32 -19.29 12.42
C ALA A 26 -0.90 -18.41 12.09
N ARG A 27 -2.10 -18.77 12.58
CA ARG A 27 -3.32 -17.95 12.45
C ARG A 27 -3.27 -16.70 13.33
N ARG A 28 -2.67 -16.77 14.52
CA ARG A 28 -2.54 -15.64 15.45
C ARG A 28 -1.56 -14.55 14.96
N TYR A 29 -0.67 -14.89 14.02
CA TYR A 29 0.36 -13.99 13.51
C TYR A 29 0.03 -13.24 12.21
N ARG A 30 -1.07 -13.57 11.51
CA ARG A 30 -1.48 -12.83 10.30
C ARG A 30 -2.29 -11.58 10.65
N ARG A 31 -1.65 -10.53 11.17
CA ARG A 31 -2.32 -9.22 11.28
C ARG A 31 -2.58 -8.69 9.87
N GLN A 32 -3.84 -8.45 9.55
CA GLN A 32 -4.21 -7.71 8.35
C GLN A 32 -4.01 -6.23 8.63
N ASN A 33 -3.21 -5.59 7.79
CA ASN A 33 -3.00 -4.15 7.80
C ASN A 33 -3.74 -3.53 6.63
N GLU A 34 -4.24 -2.33 6.84
CA GLU A 34 -4.76 -1.45 5.81
C GLU A 34 -3.95 -0.15 5.82
N VAL A 35 -3.59 0.31 4.64
CA VAL A 35 -2.99 1.63 4.42
C VAL A 35 -3.93 2.39 3.49
N THR A 36 -4.32 3.58 3.91
CA THR A 36 -5.14 4.50 3.13
C THR A 36 -4.35 5.77 2.85
N ILE A 37 -4.39 6.24 1.61
CA ILE A 37 -3.69 7.44 1.16
C ILE A 37 -4.73 8.35 0.53
N HIS A 38 -4.87 9.55 1.06
CA HIS A 38 -5.75 10.58 0.52
C HIS A 38 -4.93 11.61 -0.24
N ASN A 39 -5.38 11.96 -1.43
CA ASN A 39 -4.88 13.12 -2.15
C ASN A 39 -5.66 14.37 -1.72
N TYR A 40 -5.06 15.21 -0.90
CA TYR A 40 -5.60 16.51 -0.47
C TYR A 40 -5.00 17.67 -1.27
N ALA A 41 -4.11 17.37 -2.22
CA ALA A 41 -3.67 18.36 -3.19
C ALA A 41 -4.78 18.60 -4.23
N GLU A 42 -4.95 19.86 -4.62
CA GLU A 42 -5.79 20.27 -5.76
C GLU A 42 -5.16 19.93 -7.13
N ALA A 43 -4.42 18.83 -7.20
CA ALA A 43 -3.78 18.35 -8.40
C ALA A 43 -3.81 16.83 -8.46
N ASN A 44 -3.78 16.32 -9.69
CA ASN A 44 -3.76 14.90 -9.93
C ASN A 44 -2.42 14.26 -9.58
N ILE A 45 -2.46 13.05 -9.02
CA ILE A 45 -1.27 12.29 -8.63
C ILE A 45 -1.35 10.88 -9.23
N HIS A 46 -0.27 10.45 -9.85
CA HIS A 46 -0.03 9.06 -10.17
C HIS A 46 0.77 8.41 -9.04
N LEU A 47 0.14 7.49 -8.32
CA LEU A 47 0.67 6.87 -7.11
C LEU A 47 1.00 5.40 -7.38
N ARG A 48 2.23 4.99 -7.07
CA ARG A 48 2.64 3.58 -7.09
C ARG A 48 3.15 3.18 -5.72
N CYS A 49 2.44 2.27 -5.06
CA CYS A 49 2.85 1.74 -3.77
C CYS A 49 3.38 0.32 -3.91
N GLN A 50 4.48 0.00 -3.27
CA GLN A 50 5.15 -1.28 -3.46
C GLN A 50 5.93 -1.70 -2.21
N SER A 51 6.27 -2.98 -2.18
CA SER A 51 7.15 -3.62 -1.22
C SER A 51 7.98 -4.66 -1.95
N ILE A 52 9.02 -5.19 -1.29
CA ILE A 52 9.86 -6.25 -1.85
C ILE A 52 9.06 -7.49 -2.29
N LYS A 53 7.93 -7.79 -1.63
CA LYS A 53 7.13 -9.00 -1.88
C LYS A 53 5.81 -8.73 -2.63
N MET A 54 5.43 -7.47 -2.80
CA MET A 54 4.11 -7.09 -3.31
C MET A 54 4.18 -5.72 -3.94
N ASP A 55 3.88 -5.65 -5.24
CA ASP A 55 3.75 -4.40 -5.99
C ASP A 55 2.26 -4.11 -6.20
N GLN A 56 1.81 -2.91 -5.86
CA GLN A 56 0.44 -2.50 -6.13
C GLN A 56 0.34 -1.95 -7.55
N LYS A 57 -0.84 -2.11 -8.15
CA LYS A 57 -1.10 -1.47 -9.45
C LYS A 57 -0.97 0.05 -9.28
N PRO A 58 -0.19 0.72 -10.16
CA PRO A 58 -0.17 2.18 -10.20
C PRO A 58 -1.59 2.73 -10.36
N THR A 59 -1.92 3.73 -9.55
CA THR A 59 -3.28 4.26 -9.43
C THR A 59 -3.23 5.78 -9.59
N PHE A 60 -4.16 6.31 -10.37
CA PHE A 60 -4.35 7.74 -10.49
C PHE A 60 -5.34 8.24 -9.44
N LEU A 61 -4.94 9.27 -8.70
CA LEU A 61 -5.73 9.91 -7.67
C LEU A 61 -5.99 11.36 -8.07
N GLY A 62 -7.24 11.67 -8.38
CA GLY A 62 -7.69 13.05 -8.51
C GLY A 62 -7.74 13.77 -7.14
N PRO A 63 -8.02 15.08 -7.15
CA PRO A 63 -8.20 15.84 -5.92
C PRO A 63 -9.27 15.21 -5.03
N MET A 64 -9.01 15.18 -3.72
CA MET A 64 -9.88 14.63 -2.67
C MET A 64 -10.21 13.13 -2.79
N MET A 65 -9.58 12.42 -3.72
CA MET A 65 -9.72 10.97 -3.83
C MET A 65 -8.81 10.22 -2.85
N SER A 66 -9.16 8.96 -2.58
CA SER A 66 -8.38 8.10 -1.71
C SER A 66 -8.10 6.74 -2.35
N TYR A 67 -6.95 6.17 -2.03
CA TYR A 67 -6.55 4.82 -2.38
C TYR A 67 -6.26 4.02 -1.11
N SER A 68 -6.80 2.81 -1.02
CA SER A 68 -6.55 1.90 0.09
C SER A 68 -6.09 0.55 -0.40
N PHE A 69 -5.13 -0.05 0.30
CA PHE A 69 -4.70 -1.41 0.05
C PHE A 69 -4.50 -2.17 1.36
N ARG A 70 -4.70 -3.49 1.29
CA ARG A 70 -4.60 -4.38 2.44
C ARG A 70 -3.51 -5.41 2.21
N PHE A 71 -2.79 -5.74 3.27
CA PHE A 71 -1.76 -6.77 3.23
C PHE A 71 -1.66 -7.48 4.58
N HIS A 72 -1.10 -8.69 4.57
CA HIS A 72 -0.89 -9.46 5.79
C HIS A 72 0.56 -9.36 6.25
N ASP A 73 0.76 -9.13 7.55
CA ASP A 73 2.08 -9.15 8.19
C ASP A 73 2.46 -10.53 8.76
N ILE A 74 2.49 -11.57 7.90
CA ILE A 74 2.73 -12.98 8.23
C ILE A 74 4.10 -13.26 8.92
N ASP A 75 5.22 -12.78 8.36
CA ASP A 75 6.59 -13.01 8.85
C ASP A 75 7.22 -11.95 9.78
N ARG A 76 6.61 -10.77 10.05
CA ARG A 76 7.22 -9.60 10.76
C ARG A 76 8.63 -9.16 10.31
N GLY A 77 9.25 -9.86 9.37
CA GLY A 77 10.57 -9.62 8.83
C GLY A 77 10.45 -9.01 7.44
N ASN A 78 10.82 -7.75 7.33
CA ASN A 78 11.10 -7.07 6.07
C ASN A 78 9.90 -6.78 5.15
N ARG A 79 8.73 -6.45 5.74
CA ARG A 79 7.67 -5.74 5.00
C ARG A 79 7.78 -4.26 5.27
N HIS A 80 8.48 -3.62 4.35
CA HIS A 80 8.52 -2.18 4.16
C HIS A 80 7.68 -1.88 2.92
N PHE A 81 6.68 -1.01 3.07
CA PHE A 81 5.94 -0.46 1.94
C PHE A 81 6.31 1.00 1.79
N TRP A 82 6.59 1.39 0.55
CA TRP A 82 6.79 2.77 0.17
C TRP A 82 5.91 3.10 -1.03
N CYS A 83 5.66 4.38 -1.24
CA CYS A 83 4.96 4.88 -2.39
C CYS A 83 5.78 5.93 -3.11
N ASP A 84 5.76 5.86 -4.44
CA ASP A 84 6.27 6.88 -5.33
C ASP A 84 5.06 7.68 -5.83
N ALA A 85 5.06 8.98 -5.55
CA ALA A 85 4.03 9.92 -5.96
C ALA A 85 4.56 10.81 -7.09
N LEU A 86 3.90 10.76 -8.24
CA LEU A 86 4.20 11.59 -9.39
C LEU A 86 3.03 12.55 -9.63
N GLY A 87 3.26 13.83 -9.41
CA GLY A 87 2.28 14.89 -9.65
C GLY A 87 2.56 15.62 -10.96
N LEU A 88 1.60 16.43 -11.40
CA LEU A 88 1.85 17.44 -12.43
C LEU A 88 2.93 18.45 -11.99
N PHE A 89 3.45 19.23 -12.94
CA PHE A 89 4.44 20.29 -12.67
C PHE A 89 5.75 19.81 -12.07
N GLY A 90 6.16 18.58 -12.41
CA GLY A 90 7.46 18.04 -12.02
C GLY A 90 7.54 17.56 -10.57
N PHE A 91 6.40 17.41 -9.88
CA PHE A 91 6.39 16.86 -8.52
C PHE A 91 6.70 15.38 -8.53
N PHE A 92 7.72 15.01 -7.76
CA PHE A 92 8.08 13.63 -7.50
C PHE A 92 8.52 13.50 -6.05
N GLU A 93 7.90 12.59 -5.31
CA GLU A 93 8.31 12.24 -3.95
C GLU A 93 8.19 10.74 -3.71
N SER A 94 9.09 10.21 -2.88
CA SER A 94 9.09 8.81 -2.47
C SER A 94 9.13 8.71 -0.95
N PHE A 95 8.18 8.00 -0.37
CA PHE A 95 8.01 7.95 1.08
C PHE A 95 7.52 6.60 1.58
N ASP A 96 7.97 6.23 2.78
CA ASP A 96 7.55 5.02 3.46
C ASP A 96 6.13 5.20 4.02
N VAL A 97 5.25 4.21 3.81
CA VAL A 97 3.87 4.21 4.35
C VAL A 97 3.61 3.10 5.36
N TYR A 98 4.55 2.15 5.47
CA TYR A 98 4.56 1.12 6.51
C TYR A 98 5.99 0.60 6.72
N GLY A 99 6.45 0.62 7.98
CA GLY A 99 7.77 0.12 8.36
C GLY A 99 8.93 1.01 7.89
N ARG A 100 10.16 0.59 8.23
CA ARG A 100 11.41 1.37 8.06
C ARG A 100 11.30 2.74 8.74
N SER A 101 11.10 3.82 7.98
CA SER A 101 10.96 5.18 8.54
C SER A 101 9.53 5.51 8.92
N ALA A 102 8.56 4.73 8.44
CA ALA A 102 7.15 4.83 8.82
C ALA A 102 6.80 3.90 9.99
N SER A 103 5.68 4.21 10.63
CA SER A 103 5.07 3.39 11.66
C SER A 103 4.78 1.96 11.15
N SER A 104 4.86 0.98 12.05
CA SER A 104 4.40 -0.41 11.79
C SER A 104 3.08 -0.71 12.51
N ARG A 105 2.31 0.33 12.87
CA ARG A 105 0.96 0.17 13.44
C ARG A 105 -0.02 -0.33 12.37
N THR A 106 -1.06 -1.03 12.82
CA THR A 106 -2.18 -1.43 11.97
C THR A 106 -3.02 -0.20 11.61
N ASN A 107 -3.61 -0.19 10.40
CA ASN A 107 -4.58 0.80 9.93
C ASN A 107 -4.00 2.22 9.95
N GLN A 108 -3.27 2.54 8.90
CA GLN A 108 -2.59 3.83 8.76
C GLN A 108 -3.26 4.67 7.70
N THR A 109 -3.43 5.95 7.99
CA THR A 109 -3.97 6.91 7.04
C THR A 109 -2.93 7.97 6.76
N TRP A 110 -2.71 8.26 5.48
CA TRP A 110 -1.77 9.25 5.01
C TRP A 110 -2.50 10.32 4.21
N TYR A 111 -2.13 11.58 4.38
CA TYR A 111 -2.68 12.68 3.60
C TYR A 111 -1.54 13.37 2.85
N LEU A 112 -1.65 13.37 1.53
CA LEU A 112 -0.71 14.03 0.65
C LEU A 112 -1.26 15.42 0.32
N LYS A 113 -0.55 16.47 0.73
CA LYS A 113 -0.90 17.87 0.46
C LYS A 113 0.16 18.53 -0.42
N ASN A 114 -0.10 19.74 -0.86
CA ASN A 114 0.86 20.56 -1.59
C ASN A 114 2.13 20.92 -0.79
N ASP A 115 2.05 20.90 0.55
CA ASP A 115 3.13 21.31 1.44
C ASP A 115 3.78 20.15 2.22
N GLY A 116 3.25 18.93 2.11
CA GLY A 116 3.84 17.80 2.81
C GLY A 116 2.98 16.54 2.87
N LEU A 117 3.55 15.55 3.56
CA LEU A 117 2.90 14.29 3.93
C LEU A 117 2.47 14.33 5.39
N TYR A 118 1.25 13.91 5.67
CA TYR A 118 0.68 13.91 7.01
C TYR A 118 0.24 12.51 7.43
N TYR A 119 0.39 12.20 8.72
CA TYR A 119 0.16 10.85 9.26
C TYR A 119 -0.99 10.81 10.27
N ASN A 120 -2.00 9.99 9.99
CA ASN A 120 -3.25 9.71 10.72
C ASN A 120 -4.18 10.91 10.98
N HIS A 121 -3.63 12.12 11.05
CA HIS A 121 -4.36 13.37 11.21
C HIS A 121 -3.84 14.38 10.18
N GLN A 122 -4.73 15.24 9.68
CA GLN A 122 -4.39 16.20 8.63
C GLN A 122 -3.49 17.33 9.12
N GLU A 123 -3.28 17.45 10.43
CA GLU A 123 -2.42 18.45 11.07
C GLU A 123 -1.03 17.91 11.42
N ASN A 124 -0.86 16.58 11.40
CA ASN A 124 0.37 15.92 11.80
C ASN A 124 1.33 15.70 10.62
N ARG A 125 2.04 16.77 10.22
CA ARG A 125 3.01 16.73 9.11
C ARG A 125 4.26 15.95 9.52
N VAL A 126 4.68 15.01 8.68
CA VAL A 126 5.87 14.17 8.89
C VAL A 126 6.96 14.39 7.86
N ILE A 127 6.60 14.83 6.65
CA ILE A 127 7.52 15.15 5.56
C ILE A 127 7.05 16.48 4.99
N GLU A 128 7.99 17.37 4.69
CA GLU A 128 7.73 18.69 4.12
C GLU A 128 8.29 18.76 2.70
N TRP A 129 7.53 19.39 1.82
CA TRP A 129 7.94 19.70 0.45
C TRP A 129 7.25 20.97 -0.04
N THR A 130 7.55 21.38 -1.27
CA THR A 130 6.90 22.55 -1.88
C THR A 130 6.46 22.17 -3.29
N TRP A 131 5.17 21.86 -3.43
CA TRP A 131 4.56 21.59 -4.73
C TRP A 131 3.73 22.79 -5.17
N VAL A 132 4.27 23.55 -6.12
CA VAL A 132 3.61 24.74 -6.68
C VAL A 132 2.97 24.38 -8.00
N TYR A 133 1.68 24.66 -8.11
CA TYR A 133 0.91 24.51 -9.33
C TYR A 133 -0.22 25.54 -9.38
N PRO A 134 -0.61 26.01 -10.58
CA PRO A 134 -1.78 26.84 -10.76
C PRO A 134 -3.06 26.24 -10.12
N PRO A 135 -4.02 27.06 -9.65
CA PRO A 135 -5.27 26.57 -9.05
C PRO A 135 -6.07 25.68 -10.00
N LEU A 136 -6.89 24.77 -9.47
CA LEU A 136 -7.67 23.81 -10.29
C LEU A 136 -8.45 24.50 -11.42
N ASP A 137 -9.05 25.65 -11.13
CA ASP A 137 -9.87 26.44 -12.05
C ASP A 137 -9.10 26.94 -13.28
N SER A 138 -7.77 27.03 -13.18
CA SER A 138 -6.92 27.45 -14.31
C SER A 138 -6.67 26.35 -15.35
N TYR A 139 -6.99 25.09 -15.04
CA TYR A 139 -6.95 23.97 -15.99
C TYR A 139 -8.33 23.58 -16.52
N ALA A 140 -9.40 24.15 -15.97
CA ALA A 140 -10.72 23.97 -16.51
C ALA A 140 -10.70 24.58 -17.92
N ILE A 141 -10.75 23.72 -18.94
CA ILE A 141 -11.02 24.16 -20.31
C ILE A 141 -12.37 24.86 -20.21
N GLU A 142 -12.38 26.19 -20.36
CA GLU A 142 -13.62 26.93 -20.59
C GLU A 142 -14.36 26.17 -21.67
N SER A 143 -15.53 25.65 -21.32
CA SER A 143 -16.31 24.75 -22.17
C SER A 143 -16.32 25.27 -23.61
N MET A 144 -16.16 24.37 -24.58
CA MET A 144 -16.12 24.62 -26.03
C MET A 144 -17.21 25.55 -26.61
N ASN A 145 -18.17 26.01 -25.80
CA ASN A 145 -19.15 27.05 -26.10
C ASN A 145 -18.56 28.46 -26.26
N ALA A 146 -17.29 28.69 -25.90
CA ALA A 146 -16.62 29.99 -26.09
C ALA A 146 -15.95 30.16 -27.46
N VAL A 147 -15.91 29.11 -28.30
CA VAL A 147 -15.37 29.22 -29.66
C VAL A 147 -16.53 29.28 -30.64
N ASP A 148 -16.96 30.51 -30.97
CA ASP A 148 -17.85 30.79 -32.09
C ASP A 148 -17.07 30.55 -33.40
N ILE A 149 -16.98 29.28 -33.82
CA ILE A 149 -16.39 28.91 -35.12
C ILE A 149 -17.43 29.29 -36.17
N GLY A 150 -17.27 30.49 -36.75
CA GLY A 150 -18.06 30.95 -37.87
C GLY A 150 -18.09 29.91 -39.01
N PRO A 151 -19.18 29.85 -39.79
CA PRO A 151 -19.34 28.83 -40.83
C PRO A 151 -18.19 28.91 -41.85
N LEU A 152 -17.71 27.74 -42.28
CA LEU A 152 -16.67 27.64 -43.29
C LEU A 152 -17.11 28.37 -44.58
N PRO A 153 -16.21 29.13 -45.23
CA PRO A 153 -16.54 29.77 -46.49
C PRO A 153 -16.85 28.72 -47.56
N VAL A 154 -17.96 28.92 -48.28
CA VAL A 154 -18.42 28.12 -49.42
C VAL A 154 -17.64 28.47 -50.66
#